data_AF-K1ZT89-F1
#
_entry.id   AF-K1ZT89-F1
#
_cell.length_a   1.000
_cell.length_b   1.000
_cell.length_c   1.000
_cell.angle_alpha   90.00
_cell.angle_beta   90.00
_cell.angle_gamma   90.00
#
_symmetry.space_group_name_H-M   'P 1'
#
loop_
_entity.id
_entity.type
_entity.pdbx_description
1 polymer ?
#
loop_
_entity_poly.entity_id
_entity_poly.type
_entity_poly.pdbx_seq_one_letter_code
_entity_poly.pdbx_strand_id
1 'polypeptide(L)'
;MNVFNDLLPDFICDVIASQGYRPTGQIFQLNSYENRVYEVALETDRPIVVKFYRPGRWSTETLLDEHRVLQVLETAEVPVVRPLTLRHS
;
A
#
# COMPACT_ATOMS: atom_id res chain seq x y z
N MET A 1 -21.54 -2.71 -5.47
CA MET A 1 -20.63 -1.59 -5.11
C MET A 1 -19.21 -2.06 -5.35
N ASN A 2 -18.44 -1.41 -6.21
CA ASN A 2 -17.07 -1.81 -6.50
C ASN A 2 -16.15 -1.11 -5.49
N VAL A 3 -15.78 -1.80 -4.41
CA VAL A 3 -14.98 -1.27 -3.28
C VAL A 3 -13.70 -0.56 -3.76
N PHE A 4 -13.14 -0.98 -4.90
CA PHE A 4 -11.96 -0.34 -5.49
C PHE A 4 -12.22 1.07 -6.05
N ASN A 5 -13.43 1.35 -6.52
CA ASN A 5 -13.77 2.67 -7.05
C ASN A 5 -13.99 3.69 -5.94
N ASP A 6 -14.47 3.24 -4.78
CA ASP A 6 -14.84 4.07 -3.63
C ASP A 6 -14.10 3.59 -2.37
N LEU A 7 -12.77 3.67 -2.38
CA LEU A 7 -11.95 3.46 -1.17
C LEU A 7 -12.17 4.63 -0.23
N LEU A 8 -13.14 4.48 0.66
CA LEU A 8 -13.47 5.49 1.66
C LEU A 8 -12.34 5.63 2.70
N PRO A 9 -12.13 6.84 3.26
CA PRO A 9 -11.13 7.07 4.30
C PRO A 9 -11.17 6.07 5.45
N ASP A 10 -12.38 5.76 5.95
CA ASP A 10 -12.57 4.84 7.07
C ASP A 10 -12.05 3.42 6.73
N PHE A 11 -12.36 2.93 5.52
CA PHE A 11 -11.86 1.64 5.06
C PHE A 11 -10.33 1.61 4.95
N ILE A 12 -9.72 2.69 4.43
CA ILE A 12 -8.27 2.79 4.32
C ILE A 12 -7.64 2.78 5.72
N CYS A 13 -8.19 3.55 6.66
CA CYS A 13 -7.74 3.57 8.05
C CYS A 13 -7.88 2.19 8.72
N ASP A 14 -9.02 1.52 8.56
CA ASP A 14 -9.27 0.19 9.14
C ASP A 14 -8.27 -0.85 8.62
N VAL A 15 -8.01 -0.86 7.30
CA VAL A 15 -7.01 -1.76 6.70
C VAL A 15 -5.63 -1.48 7.25
N ILE A 16 -5.20 -0.23 7.36
CA ILE A 16 -3.89 0.14 7.92
C ILE A 16 -3.80 -0.23 9.41
N ALA A 17 -4.85 0.03 10.18
CA ALA A 17 -4.94 -0.33 11.59
C ALA A 17 -4.87 -1.84 11.81
N SER A 18 -5.49 -2.64 10.93
CA SER A 18 -5.40 -4.10 10.97
C SER A 18 -3.97 -4.63 10.80
N GLN A 19 -3.06 -3.84 10.22
CA GLN A 19 -1.64 -4.17 10.10
C GLN A 19 -0.80 -3.74 11.31
N GLY A 20 -1.44 -3.21 12.36
CA GLY A 20 -0.79 -2.78 13.60
C GLY A 20 -0.27 -1.34 13.59
N TYR A 21 -0.65 -0.52 12.60
CA TYR A 21 -0.34 0.90 12.56
C TYR A 21 -1.47 1.73 13.21
N ARG A 22 -1.19 2.99 13.52
CA ARG A 22 -2.18 3.93 14.06
C ARG A 22 -2.35 5.11 13.10
N PRO A 23 -3.27 5.05 12.13
CA PRO A 23 -3.51 6.15 11.20
C PRO A 23 -4.20 7.32 11.90
N THR A 24 -3.81 8.55 11.57
CA THR A 24 -4.40 9.77 12.16
C THR A 24 -5.76 10.15 11.53
N GLY A 25 -6.14 9.47 10.45
CA GLY A 25 -7.26 9.87 9.58
C GLY A 25 -6.89 10.89 8.50
N GLN A 26 -5.67 11.45 8.53
CA GLN A 26 -5.19 12.32 7.46
C GLN A 26 -4.67 11.46 6.29
N ILE A 27 -5.38 11.54 5.16
CA ILE A 27 -5.13 10.75 3.95
C ILE A 27 -4.98 11.69 2.76
N PHE A 28 -3.88 11.55 2.02
CA PHE A 28 -3.61 12.29 0.78
C PHE A 28 -3.58 11.33 -0.40
N GLN A 29 -4.50 11.51 -1.36
CA GLN A 29 -4.49 10.73 -2.60
C GLN A 29 -3.33 11.19 -3.50
N LEU A 30 -2.47 10.27 -3.92
CA LEU A 30 -1.37 10.54 -4.83
C LEU A 30 -1.80 10.32 -6.29
N ASN A 31 -1.18 11.06 -7.22
CA ASN A 31 -1.51 10.95 -8.63
C ASN A 31 -1.02 9.60 -9.20
N SER A 32 -1.95 8.64 -9.30
CA SER A 32 -1.71 7.34 -9.91
C SER A 32 -2.92 6.91 -10.74
N TYR A 33 -2.68 6.60 -12.01
CA TYR A 33 -3.73 6.22 -12.95
C TYR A 33 -4.12 4.75 -12.84
N GLU A 34 -3.16 3.88 -12.53
CA GLU A 34 -3.38 2.44 -12.51
C GLU A 34 -3.87 1.93 -11.16
N ASN A 35 -3.22 2.37 -10.08
CA ASN A 35 -3.52 1.92 -8.71
C ASN A 35 -4.14 3.07 -7.91
N ARG A 36 -4.88 2.75 -6.85
CA ARG A 36 -5.26 3.79 -5.89
C ARG A 36 -4.14 3.90 -4.87
N VAL A 37 -3.43 5.02 -4.91
CA VAL A 37 -2.27 5.26 -4.07
C VAL A 37 -2.58 6.42 -3.12
N TYR A 38 -2.32 6.19 -1.85
CA TYR A 38 -2.55 7.16 -0.79
C TYR A 38 -1.32 7.27 0.09
N GLU A 39 -0.99 8.48 0.53
CA GLU A 39 -0.13 8.72 1.68
C GLU A 39 -1.01 8.87 2.91
N VAL A 40 -0.68 8.14 3.98
CA VAL A 40 -1.45 8.14 5.23
C VAL A 40 -0.53 8.51 6.38
N ALA A 41 -0.88 9.58 7.09
CA ALA A 41 -0.15 9.98 8.28
C ALA A 41 -0.45 9.03 9.45
N LEU A 42 0.60 8.74 10.22
CA LEU A 42 0.55 7.87 11.40
C LEU A 42 0.77 8.71 12.67
N GLU A 43 0.21 8.27 13.80
CA GLU A 43 0.30 9.00 15.07
C GLU A 43 1.75 9.09 15.60
N THR A 44 2.52 8.02 15.46
CA THR A 44 3.85 7.87 16.09
C THR A 44 4.98 7.61 15.10
N ASP A 45 4.65 7.43 13.82
CA ASP A 45 5.57 7.00 12.78
C ASP A 45 5.56 7.96 11.60
N ARG A 46 6.54 7.79 10.70
CA ARG A 46 6.50 8.49 9.41
C ARG A 46 5.26 8.06 8.60
N PRO A 47 4.70 8.95 7.77
CA PRO A 47 3.62 8.59 6.86
C PRO A 47 4.01 7.39 5.99
N ILE A 48 3.01 6.55 5.69
CA ILE A 48 3.19 5.40 4.82
C ILE A 48 2.43 5.60 3.51
N VAL A 49 2.99 5.04 2.43
CA VAL A 49 2.33 4.99 1.13
C VAL A 49 1.62 3.65 0.99
N VAL A 50 0.32 3.68 0.73
CA VAL A 50 -0.52 2.50 0.55
C VAL A 50 -0.98 2.44 -0.90
N LYS A 51 -0.79 1.27 -1.53
CA LYS A 51 -1.13 0.99 -2.93
C LYS A 51 -2.18 -0.11 -2.98
N PHE A 52 -3.40 0.24 -3.39
CA PHE A 52 -4.45 -0.73 -3.67
C PHE A 52 -4.44 -1.07 -5.17
N TYR A 53 -4.25 -2.36 -5.47
CA TYR A 53 -4.25 -2.89 -6.83
C TYR A 53 -5.67 -3.09 -7.34
N ARG A 54 -5.89 -2.85 -8.64
CA ARG A 54 -7.18 -3.14 -9.31
C ARG A 54 -7.50 -4.65 -9.21
N PRO A 55 -8.66 -5.05 -8.66
CA PRO A 55 -9.06 -6.44 -8.61
C PRO A 55 -9.04 -7.07 -10.01
N GLY A 56 -8.49 -8.29 -10.11
CA GLY A 56 -8.44 -9.06 -11.35
C GLY A 56 -7.47 -8.54 -12.42
N ARG A 57 -6.76 -7.42 -12.20
CA ARG A 57 -5.78 -6.90 -13.17
C ARG A 57 -4.47 -7.67 -13.14
N TRP A 58 -4.05 -8.09 -11.96
CA TRP A 58 -2.82 -8.85 -11.74
C TRP A 58 -3.12 -10.07 -10.89
N SER A 59 -2.44 -11.19 -11.17
CA SER A 59 -2.49 -12.36 -10.31
C SER A 59 -1.68 -12.08 -9.04
N THR A 60 -2.02 -12.76 -7.94
CA THR A 60 -1.22 -12.70 -6.71
C THR A 60 0.23 -13.10 -6.97
N GLU A 61 0.47 -14.06 -7.86
CA GLU A 61 1.82 -14.47 -8.26
C GLU A 61 2.62 -13.32 -8.89
N THR A 62 2.03 -12.59 -9.83
CA THR A 62 2.67 -11.43 -10.46
C THR A 62 2.96 -10.33 -9.45
N LEU A 63 2.05 -10.07 -8.50
CA LEU A 63 2.28 -9.10 -7.43
C LEU A 63 3.45 -9.52 -6.52
N LEU A 64 3.52 -10.80 -6.17
CA LEU A 64 4.62 -11.33 -5.37
C LEU A 64 5.95 -11.30 -6.14
N ASP A 65 5.92 -11.50 -7.46
CA ASP A 65 7.12 -11.39 -8.28
C ASP A 65 7.66 -9.95 -8.33
N GLU A 66 6.78 -8.94 -8.49
CA GLU A 66 7.14 -7.52 -8.34
C GLU A 66 7.84 -7.26 -6.99
N HIS A 67 7.29 -7.81 -5.89
CA HIS A 67 7.89 -7.67 -4.57
C HIS A 67 9.28 -8.31 -4.46
N ARG A 68 9.48 -9.49 -5.06
CA ARG A 68 10.79 -10.17 -5.08
C ARG A 68 11.81 -9.38 -5.89
N VAL A 69 11.42 -8.84 -7.04
CA VAL A 69 12.29 -7.98 -7.85
C VAL A 69 12.75 -6.77 -7.06
N LEU A 70 11.84 -6.07 -6.37
CA LEU A 70 12.19 -4.93 -5.51
C LEU A 70 13.14 -5.32 -4.37
N GLN A 71 12.98 -6.50 -3.79
CA GLN A 71 13.90 -7.01 -2.77
C GLN A 71 15.30 -7.30 -3.33
N VAL A 72 15.40 -7.88 -4.52
CA VAL A 72 16.69 -8.13 -5.18
C VAL A 72 17.40 -6.81 -5.48
N LEU A 73 16.67 -5.80 -6.00
CA LEU A 73 17.21 -4.48 -6.29
C LEU A 73 17.69 -3.76 -5.02
N GLU A 74 16.91 -3.79 -3.94
CA GLU A 74 17.31 -3.24 -2.64
C GLU A 74 18.58 -3.91 -2.11
N THR A 75 18.67 -5.25 -2.21
CA THR A 75 19.86 -6.02 -1.77
C THR A 75 21.10 -5.68 -2.61
N ALA A 76 20.90 -5.32 -3.87
CA ALA A 76 21.95 -4.85 -4.76
C ALA A 76 22.27 -3.35 -4.60
N GLU A 77 21.79 -2.71 -3.52
CA GLU A 77 21.97 -1.30 -3.19
C GLU A 77 21.44 -0.33 -4.28
N VAL A 78 20.53 -0.80 -5.13
CA VAL A 78 19.85 0.04 -6.11
C VAL A 78 18.80 0.88 -5.37
N PRO A 79 18.71 2.20 -5.60
CA PRO A 79 17.74 3.06 -4.93
C PRO A 79 16.31 2.72 -5.37
N VAL A 80 15.62 1.92 -4.56
CA VAL A 80 14.23 1.51 -4.74
C VAL A 80 13.47 1.60 -3.41
N VAL A 81 12.14 1.51 -3.47
CA VAL A 81 11.27 1.41 -2.29
C VAL A 81 10.64 0.02 -2.27
N ARG A 82 11.10 -0.83 -1.36
CA ARG A 82 10.50 -2.16 -1.15
C ARG A 82 9.21 -2.06 -0.33
N PRO A 83 8.18 -2.89 -0.60
CA PRO A 83 6.98 -2.95 0.22
C PRO A 83 7.28 -3.38 1.67
N LEU A 84 6.55 -2.78 2.62
CA LEU A 84 6.52 -3.25 3.99
C LEU A 84 5.87 -4.63 4.06
N THR A 85 6.35 -5.49 4.96
CA THR A 85 5.72 -6.79 5.21
C THR A 85 4.40 -6.59 5.94
N LEU A 86 3.31 -7.05 5.33
CA LEU A 86 1.99 -7.09 5.97
C LEU A 86 2.01 -8.11 7.13
N ARG A 87 1.40 -7.73 8.26
CA ARG A 87 1.37 -8.55 9.47
C ARG A 87 0.14 -9.46 9.51
N HIS A 88 -0.93 -9.07 8.82
CA HIS A 88 -2.21 -9.76 8.80
C HIS A 88 -2.77 -9.76 7.37
N SER A 89 -3.38 -10.86 6.92
CA SER A 89 -3.91 -11.04 5.55
C SER A 89 -5.42 -11.16 5.54
#